data_AF-A0A7C3GCS5-F1
#
_entry.id   AF-A0A7C3GCS5-F1
#
_cell.length_a   1.000
_cell.length_b   1.000
_cell.length_c   1.000
_cell.angle_alpha   90.00
_cell.angle_beta   90.00
_cell.angle_gamma   90.00
#
_symmetry.space_group_name_H-M   'P 1'
#
loop_
_entity.id
_entity.type
_entity.pdbx_description
1 polymer ?
#
loop_
_entity_poly.entity_id
_entity_poly.type
_entity_poly.pdbx_seq_one_letter_code
_entity_poly.pdbx_strand_id
1 'polypeptide(L)'
;MSTQNISYRIFAISIVTSILFSLIPLPTWAEIIHPTNQQNNHVSPMSPLAAPAQQAAGETNFASILPASVQTQMESLGMIGEDGTPEGILFDRGALNQLDAATLPPSLANPISIARIQSAYVPNALDSGTLEIEFRVTNNQNPTLVPQIPENATVTETIDIVADFDFSADPNTIRNAIIADELTAATFATSIPLAETSASELIINLGDIAPLATVTATMVITVPATGGAFVELDAGARAFGSLKGRQVIGQAVPITLAPDSFAQYFIDTPDADINDEYMLNALAQVGGDPTAIFEYVQDFGFETYIGSLRGTRGTLWSEAGNSVDQSSLLIAMLRASGVPARYAHGTLFTQEAQTLIASMFPEPVSVVGHIPAGTELSSPTTDPQLIMETIDHWWAQAYIGGAWVNLDPSFANATIGQTFTTAVEDMAELPDTLRHKVTMAAKVEQYSAFPALVGYDGQTIIRPLEATFNSVELVG
;
A
#
# COMPACT_ATOMS: atom_id res chain seq x y z
N MET A 1 25.24 10.61 62.81
CA MET A 1 25.64 10.12 61.47
C MET A 1 24.37 9.81 60.71
N SER A 2 24.02 10.68 59.78
CA SER A 2 22.83 10.62 58.92
C SER A 2 23.33 10.85 57.50
N THR A 3 23.19 9.85 56.64
CA THR A 3 23.41 9.99 55.19
C THR A 3 22.10 9.72 54.49
N GLN A 4 21.45 10.82 54.12
CA GLN A 4 20.33 10.89 53.18
C GLN A 4 20.87 10.60 51.77
N ASN A 5 20.29 9.62 51.07
CA ASN A 5 20.51 9.45 49.64
C ASN A 5 19.52 10.35 48.89
N ILE A 6 20.06 11.44 48.32
CA ILE A 6 19.36 12.39 47.46
C ILE A 6 19.28 11.76 46.06
N SER A 7 18.06 11.59 45.55
CA SER A 7 17.82 11.20 44.16
C SER A 7 18.05 12.40 43.23
N TYR A 8 19.00 12.30 42.30
CA TYR A 8 19.19 13.30 41.26
C TYR A 8 18.08 13.17 40.21
N ARG A 9 17.14 14.13 40.21
CA ARG A 9 16.28 14.41 39.06
C ARG A 9 17.08 15.27 38.09
N ILE A 10 17.41 14.75 36.91
CA ILE A 10 17.93 15.56 35.81
C ILE A 10 16.74 16.34 35.24
N PHE A 11 16.67 17.63 35.58
CA PHE A 11 15.86 18.62 34.86
C PHE A 11 16.58 18.92 33.54
N ALA A 12 16.12 18.34 32.43
CA ALA A 12 16.45 18.86 31.11
C ALA A 12 15.56 20.09 30.86
N ILE A 13 16.16 21.27 30.92
CA ILE A 13 15.55 22.53 30.49
C ILE A 13 15.46 22.46 28.96
N SER A 14 14.31 22.07 28.42
CA SER A 14 14.00 22.29 27.01
C SER A 14 13.76 23.78 26.79
N ILE A 15 14.74 24.46 26.22
CA ILE A 15 14.54 25.77 25.60
C ILE A 15 13.74 25.51 24.32
N VAL A 16 12.42 25.65 24.45
CA VAL A 16 11.48 25.69 23.33
C VAL A 16 11.78 26.95 22.54
N THR A 17 12.52 26.78 21.45
CA THR A 17 12.49 27.74 20.34
C THR A 17 11.50 27.16 19.35
N SER A 18 10.26 27.64 19.41
CA SER A 18 9.19 27.24 18.50
C SER A 18 9.56 27.62 17.07
N ILE A 19 9.98 26.65 16.27
CA ILE A 19 9.78 26.66 14.82
C ILE A 19 8.71 25.60 14.60
N LEU A 20 7.46 26.04 14.40
CA LEU A 20 6.39 25.17 13.93
C LEU A 20 6.78 24.67 12.54
N PHE A 21 7.15 23.39 12.43
CA PHE A 21 6.91 22.63 11.22
C PHE A 21 5.67 21.79 11.47
N SER A 22 4.54 22.27 10.97
CA SER A 22 3.34 21.46 10.77
C SER A 22 3.65 20.44 9.68
N LEU A 23 3.94 19.20 10.08
CA LEU A 23 3.96 18.04 9.19
C LEU A 23 2.50 17.69 8.88
N ILE A 24 1.98 18.28 7.81
CA ILE A 24 0.81 17.79 7.08
C ILE A 24 1.37 16.76 6.08
N PRO A 25 0.84 15.53 5.99
CA PRO A 25 1.26 14.60 4.97
C PRO A 25 0.90 15.18 3.59
N LEU A 26 1.91 15.38 2.74
CA LEU A 26 1.73 15.78 1.35
C LEU A 26 1.33 14.53 0.53
N PRO A 27 0.33 14.59 -0.37
CA PRO A 27 0.11 13.54 -1.34
C PRO A 27 1.29 13.49 -2.33
N THR A 28 1.82 12.31 -2.59
CA THR A 28 2.92 12.08 -3.53
C THR A 28 2.45 12.26 -4.98
N TRP A 29 3.18 13.09 -5.73
CA TRP A 29 2.93 13.34 -7.15
C TRP A 29 3.77 12.39 -8.00
N ALA A 30 3.14 11.40 -8.62
CA ALA A 30 3.67 10.72 -9.79
C ALA A 30 2.71 10.98 -10.97
N GLU A 31 3.27 11.27 -12.14
CA GLU A 31 2.61 11.57 -13.42
C GLU A 31 2.10 13.00 -13.68
N ILE A 32 3.02 13.96 -13.92
CA ILE A 32 2.79 14.99 -14.95
C ILE A 32 4.13 15.31 -15.65
N ILE A 33 4.45 14.60 -16.74
CA ILE A 33 5.32 15.13 -17.80
C ILE A 33 4.74 14.71 -19.16
N HIS A 34 3.96 15.58 -19.80
CA HIS A 34 3.90 15.68 -21.25
C HIS A 34 3.68 17.15 -21.67
N PRO A 35 4.50 17.70 -22.57
CA PRO A 35 4.36 19.09 -23.01
C PRO A 35 3.21 19.24 -24.03
N THR A 36 2.34 20.19 -23.75
CA THR A 36 1.30 20.71 -24.66
C THR A 36 1.90 21.35 -25.91
N ASN A 37 1.32 21.05 -27.08
CA ASN A 37 1.40 21.91 -28.27
C ASN A 37 0.03 22.54 -28.53
N GLN A 38 -0.02 23.87 -28.48
CA GLN A 38 -1.17 24.69 -28.85
C GLN A 38 -1.32 24.81 -30.37
N GLN A 39 -2.56 24.92 -30.87
CA GLN A 39 -2.95 25.96 -31.84
C GLN A 39 -4.45 26.34 -31.76
N ASN A 40 -4.69 27.61 -32.09
CA ASN A 40 -5.82 28.48 -31.75
C ASN A 40 -7.07 28.43 -32.67
N ASN A 41 -8.19 28.92 -32.08
CA ASN A 41 -9.26 29.80 -32.60
C ASN A 41 -10.23 29.37 -33.72
N HIS A 42 -11.55 29.39 -33.45
CA HIS A 42 -12.48 30.53 -33.73
C HIS A 42 -13.96 30.22 -33.35
N VAL A 43 -14.78 31.28 -33.35
CA VAL A 43 -16.02 31.55 -32.57
C VAL A 43 -17.35 31.20 -33.29
N SER A 44 -18.38 30.91 -32.47
CA SER A 44 -19.85 30.68 -32.59
C SER A 44 -20.68 31.52 -33.62
N PRO A 45 -22.05 31.42 -33.80
CA PRO A 45 -23.12 30.77 -32.99
C PRO A 45 -24.39 30.20 -33.72
N MET A 46 -25.39 29.76 -32.91
CA MET A 46 -26.88 29.71 -33.09
C MET A 46 -27.64 28.37 -33.33
N SER A 47 -28.60 28.14 -32.42
CA SER A 47 -29.63 27.08 -32.26
C SER A 47 -30.83 27.23 -33.23
N PRO A 48 -32.00 26.55 -33.04
CA PRO A 48 -32.34 25.17 -32.65
C PRO A 48 -33.31 24.50 -33.68
N LEU A 49 -33.59 23.18 -33.62
CA LEU A 49 -34.95 22.58 -33.78
C LEU A 49 -34.96 21.04 -33.96
N ALA A 50 -35.85 20.42 -33.18
CA ALA A 50 -36.70 19.25 -33.45
C ALA A 50 -36.10 17.86 -33.78
N ALA A 51 -36.41 16.90 -32.89
CA ALA A 51 -36.44 15.47 -33.20
C ALA A 51 -37.56 15.16 -34.21
N PRO A 52 -37.37 14.15 -35.08
CA PRO A 52 -38.18 12.93 -34.89
C PRO A 52 -37.50 11.60 -35.30
N ALA A 53 -37.98 10.53 -34.63
CA ALA A 53 -38.21 9.16 -35.10
C ALA A 53 -37.07 8.28 -35.66
N GLN A 54 -36.95 7.09 -35.05
CA GLN A 54 -36.21 5.90 -35.51
C GLN A 54 -36.61 5.44 -36.92
N GLN A 55 -35.61 5.13 -37.75
CA GLN A 55 -35.73 4.17 -38.85
C GLN A 55 -34.38 3.50 -39.13
N ALA A 56 -34.39 2.16 -39.18
CA ALA A 56 -33.25 1.33 -39.56
C ALA A 56 -33.00 1.38 -41.07
N ALA A 57 -31.74 1.57 -41.48
CA ALA A 57 -31.27 1.44 -42.86
C ALA A 57 -29.78 1.03 -42.88
N GLY A 58 -29.39 0.21 -43.85
CA GLY A 58 -28.18 -0.63 -43.85
C GLY A 58 -26.85 0.11 -43.95
N GLU A 59 -25.81 -0.55 -43.44
CA GLU A 59 -24.43 -0.09 -43.38
C GLU A 59 -23.85 0.14 -44.78
N THR A 60 -23.53 1.39 -45.11
CA THR A 60 -22.68 1.77 -46.24
C THR A 60 -21.21 1.60 -45.88
N ASN A 61 -20.46 0.83 -46.68
CA ASN A 61 -19.03 0.56 -46.48
C ASN A 61 -18.20 1.86 -46.62
N PHE A 62 -17.43 2.18 -45.58
CA PHE A 62 -16.60 3.38 -45.43
C PHE A 62 -15.56 3.57 -46.55
N ALA A 63 -15.15 2.47 -47.21
CA ALA A 63 -14.21 2.50 -48.34
C ALA A 63 -14.75 3.23 -49.58
N SER A 64 -16.08 3.33 -49.74
CA SER A 64 -16.72 3.90 -50.93
C SER A 64 -16.76 5.44 -50.98
N ILE A 65 -16.23 6.10 -49.94
CA ILE A 65 -16.39 7.54 -49.71
C ILE A 65 -15.04 8.29 -49.76
N LEU A 66 -13.92 7.58 -49.97
CA LEU A 66 -12.57 8.15 -49.93
C LEU A 66 -12.04 8.50 -51.34
N PRO A 67 -11.24 9.58 -51.49
CA PRO A 67 -10.49 9.86 -52.72
C PRO A 67 -9.45 8.76 -53.00
N ALA A 68 -9.29 8.35 -54.27
CA ALA A 68 -8.38 7.26 -54.68
C ALA A 68 -6.91 7.44 -54.23
N SER A 69 -6.46 8.69 -54.05
CA SER A 69 -5.12 8.99 -53.54
C SER A 69 -4.92 8.60 -52.08
N VAL A 70 -5.99 8.65 -51.27
CA VAL A 70 -5.97 8.27 -49.85
C VAL A 70 -6.01 6.74 -49.72
N GLN A 71 -6.78 6.08 -50.58
CA GLN A 71 -6.90 4.63 -50.63
C GLN A 71 -5.57 3.95 -50.97
N THR A 72 -4.85 4.46 -51.98
CA THR A 72 -3.53 3.95 -52.39
C THR A 72 -2.48 4.10 -51.28
N GLN A 73 -2.60 5.14 -50.45
CA GLN A 73 -1.68 5.41 -49.34
C GLN A 73 -1.95 4.48 -48.14
N MET A 74 -3.22 4.15 -47.88
CA MET A 74 -3.64 3.22 -46.81
C MET A 74 -3.34 1.74 -47.13
N GLU A 75 -3.41 1.35 -48.42
CA GLU A 75 -2.99 0.01 -48.88
C GLU A 75 -1.47 -0.20 -48.74
N SER A 76 -0.66 0.84 -49.01
CA SER A 76 0.80 0.77 -48.87
C SER A 76 1.30 0.65 -47.42
N LEU A 77 0.42 0.94 -46.45
CA LEU A 77 0.67 0.84 -45.00
C LEU A 77 0.02 -0.40 -44.37
N GLY A 78 -0.60 -1.29 -45.17
CA GLY A 78 -1.21 -2.53 -44.68
C GLY A 78 -2.47 -2.34 -43.83
N MET A 79 -3.21 -1.24 -43.99
CA MET A 79 -4.32 -0.84 -43.11
C MET A 79 -5.73 -1.16 -43.67
N ILE A 80 -5.82 -1.99 -44.72
CA ILE A 80 -7.08 -2.44 -45.34
C ILE A 80 -6.92 -3.92 -45.75
N GLY A 81 -7.83 -4.79 -45.29
CA GLY A 81 -7.84 -6.22 -45.63
C GLY A 81 -8.41 -6.53 -47.02
N GLU A 82 -8.23 -7.76 -47.52
CA GLU A 82 -8.69 -8.19 -48.87
C GLU A 82 -10.22 -8.11 -49.08
N ASP A 83 -11.00 -7.89 -48.03
CA ASP A 83 -12.46 -7.70 -48.07
C ASP A 83 -12.91 -6.23 -47.97
N GLY A 84 -11.97 -5.28 -47.93
CA GLY A 84 -12.24 -3.85 -47.86
C GLY A 84 -12.65 -3.35 -46.47
N THR A 85 -12.41 -4.14 -45.42
CA THR A 85 -12.54 -3.69 -44.03
C THR A 85 -11.24 -3.01 -43.57
N PRO A 86 -11.32 -1.94 -42.76
CA PRO A 86 -10.12 -1.30 -42.21
C PRO A 86 -9.51 -2.19 -41.12
N GLU A 87 -8.36 -2.81 -41.42
CA GLU A 87 -7.51 -3.45 -40.42
C GLU A 87 -6.50 -2.43 -39.90
N GLY A 88 -7.00 -1.51 -39.08
CA GLY A 88 -6.19 -0.68 -38.19
C GLY A 88 -6.54 -1.06 -36.76
N ILE A 89 -5.53 -1.07 -35.89
CA ILE A 89 -5.62 -1.38 -34.45
C ILE A 89 -6.81 -0.62 -33.83
N LEU A 90 -7.94 -1.32 -33.75
CA LEU A 90 -9.07 -0.98 -32.93
C LEU A 90 -9.13 -2.12 -31.93
N PHE A 91 -8.84 -1.79 -30.69
CA PHE A 91 -9.16 -2.63 -29.53
C PHE A 91 -10.55 -3.20 -29.74
N ASP A 92 -10.63 -4.51 -29.93
CA ASP A 92 -11.89 -5.22 -29.98
C ASP A 92 -12.64 -4.92 -28.67
N ARG A 93 -13.72 -4.15 -28.78
CA ARG A 93 -14.61 -3.85 -27.64
C ARG A 93 -15.31 -5.13 -27.13
N GLY A 94 -15.26 -6.24 -27.87
CA GLY A 94 -15.63 -7.58 -27.41
C GLY A 94 -14.57 -8.23 -26.53
N ALA A 95 -13.29 -8.14 -26.89
CA ALA A 95 -12.15 -8.64 -26.09
C ALA A 95 -11.97 -7.89 -24.76
N LEU A 96 -12.33 -6.60 -24.69
CA LEU A 96 -12.36 -5.84 -23.43
C LEU A 96 -13.51 -6.25 -22.49
N ASN A 97 -14.54 -6.96 -22.99
CA ASN A 97 -15.67 -7.45 -22.19
C ASN A 97 -15.60 -8.96 -21.90
N GLN A 98 -14.51 -9.64 -22.28
CA GLN A 98 -14.25 -11.04 -21.91
C GLN A 98 -13.15 -11.21 -20.86
N LEU A 99 -12.62 -10.10 -20.30
CA LEU A 99 -11.85 -10.10 -19.05
C LEU A 99 -12.78 -9.97 -17.83
N ASP A 100 -13.88 -10.72 -17.84
CA ASP A 100 -14.74 -10.93 -16.66
C ASP A 100 -14.64 -12.41 -16.29
N ALA A 101 -13.50 -12.79 -15.69
CA ALA A 101 -13.31 -13.85 -14.69
C ALA A 101 -11.82 -14.20 -14.57
N ALA A 102 -11.27 -13.96 -13.37
CA ALA A 102 -9.95 -14.36 -12.87
C ALA A 102 -8.74 -13.46 -13.21
N THR A 103 -8.62 -12.34 -12.49
CA THR A 103 -7.38 -11.63 -12.09
C THR A 103 -7.76 -10.66 -10.97
N LEU A 104 -7.08 -10.60 -9.82
CA LEU A 104 -7.33 -9.50 -8.87
C LEU A 104 -6.89 -8.16 -9.52
N PRO A 105 -7.59 -7.03 -9.26
CA PRO A 105 -7.53 -5.85 -10.12
C PRO A 105 -6.47 -4.78 -9.73
N PRO A 106 -5.97 -3.96 -10.70
CA PRO A 106 -5.00 -2.87 -10.51
C PRO A 106 -5.50 -1.59 -9.79
N SER A 107 -6.59 -1.67 -9.04
CA SER A 107 -7.03 -0.62 -8.11
C SER A 107 -8.18 -1.20 -7.31
N LEU A 108 -8.03 -1.25 -5.99
CA LEU A 108 -9.14 -1.61 -5.13
C LEU A 108 -10.27 -0.58 -5.33
N ALA A 109 -11.49 -1.07 -5.58
CA ALA A 109 -12.56 -0.31 -6.23
C ALA A 109 -13.60 0.27 -5.25
N ASN A 110 -13.32 0.24 -3.94
CA ASN A 110 -14.26 0.65 -2.90
C ASN A 110 -14.15 2.15 -2.64
N PRO A 111 -15.20 2.96 -2.89
CA PRO A 111 -15.09 4.41 -2.73
C PRO A 111 -14.81 4.86 -1.29
N ILE A 112 -15.22 4.06 -0.31
CA ILE A 112 -14.94 4.24 1.11
C ILE A 112 -14.35 2.94 1.66
N SER A 113 -13.34 3.05 2.52
CA SER A 113 -12.77 1.92 3.25
C SER A 113 -12.69 2.26 4.75
N ILE A 114 -12.65 1.21 5.58
CA ILE A 114 -12.47 1.35 7.03
C ILE A 114 -11.42 0.34 7.50
N ALA A 115 -10.31 0.86 8.02
CA ALA A 115 -9.31 0.08 8.73
C ALA A 115 -9.51 0.27 10.23
N ARG A 116 -8.88 -0.61 11.03
CA ARG A 116 -8.77 -0.39 12.46
C ARG A 116 -7.37 -0.68 12.95
N ILE A 117 -7.02 -0.05 14.06
CA ILE A 117 -5.85 -0.34 14.87
C ILE A 117 -6.37 -0.59 16.29
N GLN A 118 -5.97 -1.69 16.91
CA GLN A 118 -6.35 -1.99 18.29
C GLN A 118 -5.12 -2.00 19.20
N SER A 119 -5.28 -1.48 20.41
CA SER A 119 -4.23 -1.56 21.42
C SER A 119 -4.01 -3.00 21.89
N ALA A 120 -2.81 -3.27 22.41
CA ALA A 120 -2.53 -4.55 23.06
C ALA A 120 -3.34 -4.66 24.37
N TYR A 121 -4.02 -5.79 24.55
CA TYR A 121 -4.69 -6.10 25.81
C TYR A 121 -3.66 -6.53 26.87
N VAL A 122 -3.65 -5.87 28.03
CA VAL A 122 -2.83 -6.29 29.17
C VAL A 122 -3.76 -6.55 30.37
N PRO A 123 -4.04 -7.83 30.72
CA PRO A 123 -5.02 -8.19 31.75
C PRO A 123 -4.76 -7.60 33.15
N ASN A 124 -3.56 -7.07 33.40
CA ASN A 124 -3.10 -6.55 34.69
C ASN A 124 -2.49 -5.13 34.60
N ALA A 125 -2.68 -4.40 33.50
CA ALA A 125 -2.37 -2.97 33.47
C ALA A 125 -3.33 -2.22 34.41
N LEU A 126 -2.91 -1.07 34.92
CA LEU A 126 -3.67 -0.28 35.90
C LEU A 126 -5.08 0.14 35.40
N ASP A 127 -5.34 0.05 34.09
CA ASP A 127 -6.61 0.33 33.43
C ASP A 127 -7.40 -0.97 33.09
N SER A 128 -7.97 -1.56 34.14
CA SER A 128 -9.26 -2.29 34.20
C SER A 128 -9.84 -3.06 33.00
N GLY A 129 -9.04 -3.72 32.17
CA GLY A 129 -9.55 -4.63 31.15
C GLY A 129 -10.27 -3.93 29.98
N THR A 130 -9.73 -2.81 29.51
CA THR A 130 -10.23 -2.08 28.35
C THR A 130 -9.35 -2.25 27.12
N LEU A 131 -9.94 -2.15 25.94
CA LEU A 131 -9.25 -2.00 24.65
C LEU A 131 -9.57 -0.65 24.04
N GLU A 132 -8.56 -0.05 23.41
CA GLU A 132 -8.69 1.15 22.59
C GLU A 132 -8.60 0.74 21.13
N ILE A 133 -9.59 1.15 20.34
CA ILE A 133 -9.74 0.83 18.93
C ILE A 133 -9.77 2.15 18.17
N GLU A 134 -8.80 2.39 17.31
CA GLU A 134 -8.82 3.49 16.35
C GLU A 134 -9.35 2.98 15.02
N PHE A 135 -10.48 3.52 14.58
CA PHE A 135 -10.99 3.34 13.22
C PHE A 135 -10.43 4.43 12.32
N ARG A 136 -10.02 4.05 11.10
CA ARG A 136 -9.58 4.96 10.04
C ARG A 136 -10.50 4.77 8.84
N VAL A 137 -11.29 5.79 8.54
CA VAL A 137 -12.21 5.77 7.40
C VAL A 137 -11.65 6.65 6.30
N THR A 138 -11.35 6.04 5.15
CA THR A 138 -10.71 6.73 4.03
C THR A 138 -11.66 6.85 2.84
N ASN A 139 -11.65 8.01 2.22
CA ASN A 139 -12.25 8.23 0.91
C ASN A 139 -11.22 7.91 -0.18
N ASN A 140 -11.40 6.81 -0.91
CA ASN A 140 -10.44 6.36 -1.92
C ASN A 140 -10.66 7.02 -3.29
N GLN A 141 -11.49 8.07 -3.37
CA GLN A 141 -11.70 8.81 -4.60
C GLN A 141 -10.62 9.87 -4.79
N ASN A 142 -10.11 9.98 -6.01
CA ASN A 142 -9.24 11.08 -6.41
C ASN A 142 -10.02 12.41 -6.47
N PRO A 143 -9.41 13.55 -6.14
CA PRO A 143 -10.05 14.85 -6.33
C PRO A 143 -10.32 15.10 -7.82
N THR A 144 -11.42 15.78 -8.11
CA THR A 144 -11.73 16.27 -9.48
C THR A 144 -11.47 17.76 -9.62
N LEU A 145 -11.52 18.48 -8.50
CA LEU A 145 -11.11 19.87 -8.42
C LEU A 145 -9.59 19.96 -8.31
N VAL A 146 -8.99 20.85 -9.11
CA VAL A 146 -7.55 21.07 -9.15
C VAL A 146 -7.25 22.49 -8.69
N PRO A 147 -6.45 22.68 -7.62
CA PRO A 147 -6.03 24.02 -7.19
C PRO A 147 -5.26 24.70 -8.32
N GLN A 148 -5.60 25.97 -8.58
CA GLN A 148 -4.93 26.74 -9.61
C GLN A 148 -3.62 27.31 -9.05
N ILE A 149 -2.50 26.72 -9.44
CA ILE A 149 -1.15 27.15 -9.00
C ILE A 149 -0.58 28.12 -10.05
N PRO A 150 -0.21 29.35 -9.70
CA PRO A 150 0.46 30.28 -10.61
C PRO A 150 1.77 29.70 -11.15
N GLU A 151 2.08 29.94 -12.42
CA GLU A 151 3.30 29.43 -13.09
C GLU A 151 4.62 29.87 -12.42
N ASN A 152 4.57 30.94 -11.61
CA ASN A 152 5.72 31.49 -10.89
C ASN A 152 5.64 31.30 -9.36
N ALA A 153 4.73 30.45 -8.88
CA ALA A 153 4.62 30.15 -7.46
C ALA A 153 5.90 29.46 -6.94
N THR A 154 6.40 29.94 -5.81
CA THR A 154 7.44 29.25 -5.06
C THR A 154 6.89 27.95 -4.45
N VAL A 155 7.78 27.08 -3.97
CA VAL A 155 7.37 25.85 -3.25
C VAL A 155 6.50 26.20 -2.03
N THR A 156 6.86 27.25 -1.29
CA THR A 156 6.08 27.72 -0.14
C THR A 156 4.69 28.20 -0.55
N GLU A 157 4.59 29.04 -1.59
CA GLU A 157 3.28 29.49 -2.10
C GLU A 157 2.44 28.35 -2.66
N THR A 158 3.07 27.35 -3.29
CA THR A 158 2.38 26.16 -3.78
C THR A 158 1.80 25.34 -2.62
N ILE A 159 2.58 25.15 -1.56
CA ILE A 159 2.13 24.45 -0.35
C ILE A 159 0.95 25.21 0.27
N ASP A 160 1.05 26.53 0.42
CA ASP A 160 -0.01 27.36 1.00
C ASP A 160 -1.31 27.28 0.16
N ILE A 161 -1.20 27.38 -1.17
CA ILE A 161 -2.35 27.30 -2.09
C ILE A 161 -3.05 25.93 -1.99
N VAL A 162 -2.28 24.85 -1.93
CA VAL A 162 -2.83 23.50 -1.84
C VAL A 162 -3.44 23.26 -0.46
N ALA A 163 -2.80 23.74 0.61
CA ALA A 163 -3.28 23.59 1.98
C ALA A 163 -4.60 24.33 2.23
N ASP A 164 -4.78 25.51 1.62
CA ASP A 164 -6.00 26.31 1.74
C ASP A 164 -7.12 25.90 0.76
N PHE A 165 -6.87 24.93 -0.13
CA PHE A 165 -7.86 24.52 -1.12
C PHE A 165 -8.99 23.70 -0.48
N ASP A 166 -10.22 24.21 -0.58
CA ASP A 166 -11.39 23.55 -0.02
C ASP A 166 -11.87 22.38 -0.88
N PHE A 167 -11.37 21.19 -0.57
CA PHE A 167 -11.84 19.94 -1.18
C PHE A 167 -13.25 19.54 -0.71
N SER A 168 -13.84 20.19 0.30
CA SER A 168 -15.19 19.83 0.76
C SER A 168 -16.26 20.08 -0.31
N ALA A 169 -16.02 20.96 -1.28
CA ALA A 169 -16.92 21.19 -2.41
C ALA A 169 -16.77 20.17 -3.56
N ASP A 170 -15.76 19.28 -3.50
CA ASP A 170 -15.50 18.31 -4.57
C ASP A 170 -16.69 17.34 -4.74
N PRO A 171 -17.13 17.05 -5.98
CA PRO A 171 -18.11 16.02 -6.28
C PRO A 171 -17.76 14.61 -5.76
N ASN A 172 -16.47 14.35 -5.51
CA ASN A 172 -15.96 13.11 -4.95
C ASN A 172 -15.87 13.10 -3.41
N THR A 173 -16.33 14.16 -2.74
CA THR A 173 -16.50 14.17 -1.28
C THR A 173 -17.61 13.21 -0.87
N ILE A 174 -17.30 12.32 0.08
CA ILE A 174 -18.29 11.44 0.71
C ILE A 174 -19.02 12.24 1.79
N ARG A 175 -20.35 12.27 1.70
CA ARG A 175 -21.19 13.06 2.60
C ARG A 175 -21.79 12.22 3.71
N ASN A 176 -21.94 12.84 4.89
CA ASN A 176 -22.60 12.25 6.06
C ASN A 176 -22.06 10.85 6.40
N ALA A 177 -20.74 10.73 6.43
CA ALA A 177 -20.07 9.51 6.77
C ALA A 177 -20.32 9.15 8.24
N ILE A 178 -20.60 7.87 8.49
CA ILE A 178 -20.79 7.32 9.83
C ILE A 178 -20.06 5.99 9.94
N ILE A 179 -19.68 5.62 11.15
CA ILE A 179 -19.34 4.24 11.52
C ILE A 179 -20.56 3.68 12.24
N ALA A 180 -20.97 2.47 11.90
CA ALA A 180 -21.91 1.69 12.69
C ALA A 180 -21.27 0.34 13.07
N ASP A 181 -21.49 -0.09 14.29
CA ASP A 181 -20.94 -1.34 14.81
C ASP A 181 -21.90 -1.98 15.83
N GLU A 182 -21.74 -3.29 16.05
CA GLU A 182 -22.53 -4.08 17.00
C GLU A 182 -21.60 -4.90 17.89
N LEU A 183 -21.55 -4.55 19.18
CA LEU A 183 -20.73 -5.27 20.16
C LEU A 183 -21.41 -6.57 20.58
N THR A 184 -20.66 -7.67 20.55
CA THR A 184 -21.18 -9.02 20.86
C THR A 184 -20.71 -9.49 22.24
N ALA A 185 -19.40 -9.49 22.47
CA ALA A 185 -18.78 -9.94 23.72
C ALA A 185 -18.08 -8.82 24.51
N ALA A 186 -18.14 -7.58 24.04
CA ALA A 186 -17.59 -6.41 24.73
C ALA A 186 -18.69 -5.42 25.14
N THR A 187 -18.36 -4.49 26.04
CA THR A 187 -19.27 -3.39 26.41
C THR A 187 -18.64 -2.04 26.05
N PHE A 188 -19.42 -1.18 25.41
CA PHE A 188 -18.99 0.18 25.06
C PHE A 188 -18.68 0.99 26.33
N ALA A 189 -17.54 1.70 26.33
CA ALA A 189 -17.17 2.64 27.40
C ALA A 189 -17.27 4.09 26.93
N THR A 190 -16.56 4.48 25.88
CA THR A 190 -16.59 5.83 25.30
C THR A 190 -16.06 5.84 23.87
N SER A 191 -16.28 6.93 23.13
CA SER A 191 -15.61 7.16 21.85
C SER A 191 -15.36 8.65 21.59
N ILE A 192 -14.48 8.93 20.64
CA ILE A 192 -14.21 10.25 20.09
C ILE A 192 -14.18 10.12 18.56
N PRO A 193 -15.09 10.75 17.80
CA PRO A 193 -16.28 11.48 18.26
C PRO A 193 -17.24 10.65 19.12
N LEU A 194 -18.07 11.30 19.92
CA LEU A 194 -19.04 10.63 20.80
C LEU A 194 -20.03 9.79 19.97
N ALA A 195 -20.16 8.51 20.33
CA ALA A 195 -21.11 7.60 19.72
C ALA A 195 -22.52 7.82 20.28
N GLU A 196 -23.51 7.66 19.41
CA GLU A 196 -24.88 7.35 19.82
C GLU A 196 -25.00 5.84 20.00
N THR A 197 -25.56 5.40 21.13
CA THR A 197 -25.64 3.97 21.47
C THR A 197 -27.08 3.53 21.75
N SER A 198 -27.41 2.31 21.33
CA SER A 198 -28.68 1.65 21.63
C SER A 198 -28.41 0.17 21.89
N ALA A 199 -28.42 -0.22 23.17
CA ALA A 199 -28.01 -1.56 23.60
C ALA A 199 -26.57 -1.91 23.15
N SER A 200 -26.41 -2.89 22.26
CA SER A 200 -25.12 -3.31 21.69
C SER A 200 -24.72 -2.56 20.42
N GLU A 201 -25.64 -1.81 19.80
CA GLU A 201 -25.41 -1.07 18.58
C GLU A 201 -24.84 0.32 18.90
N LEU A 202 -23.87 0.75 18.10
CA LEU A 202 -23.26 2.08 18.20
C LEU A 202 -23.11 2.73 16.83
N ILE A 203 -23.28 4.05 16.80
CA ILE A 203 -23.09 4.89 15.61
C ILE A 203 -22.19 6.06 15.96
N ILE A 204 -21.11 6.26 15.19
CA ILE A 204 -20.20 7.40 15.32
C ILE A 204 -20.34 8.25 14.05
N ASN A 205 -20.65 9.54 14.22
CA ASN A 205 -20.74 10.47 13.09
C ASN A 205 -19.36 11.05 12.77
N LEU A 206 -18.95 10.95 11.50
CA LEU A 206 -17.67 11.44 11.00
C LEU A 206 -17.80 12.72 10.15
N GLY A 207 -19.02 13.10 9.77
CA GLY A 207 -19.25 14.25 8.89
C GLY A 207 -18.89 13.97 7.44
N ASP A 208 -18.32 14.95 6.74
CA ASP A 208 -17.94 14.81 5.34
C ASP A 208 -16.46 14.43 5.21
N ILE A 209 -16.14 13.52 4.29
CA ILE A 209 -14.77 13.06 4.03
C ILE A 209 -14.37 13.47 2.62
N ALA A 210 -13.44 14.43 2.52
CA ALA A 210 -12.89 14.92 1.26
C ALA A 210 -12.17 13.80 0.49
N PRO A 211 -12.00 13.92 -0.85
CA PRO A 211 -11.21 12.98 -1.65
C PRO A 211 -9.82 12.73 -1.06
N LEU A 212 -9.38 11.47 -1.01
CA LEU A 212 -8.12 11.00 -0.43
C LEU A 212 -7.92 11.31 1.07
N ALA A 213 -8.90 11.89 1.75
CA ALA A 213 -8.81 12.17 3.17
C ALA A 213 -9.15 10.92 3.99
N THR A 214 -8.45 10.79 5.13
CA THR A 214 -8.75 9.81 6.18
C THR A 214 -9.28 10.55 7.40
N VAL A 215 -10.41 10.10 7.94
CA VAL A 215 -10.96 10.57 9.22
C VAL A 215 -10.86 9.45 10.24
N THR A 216 -10.44 9.79 11.46
CA THR A 216 -10.28 8.80 12.53
C THR A 216 -11.40 8.90 13.57
N ALA A 217 -11.70 7.77 14.20
CA ALA A 217 -12.53 7.71 15.39
C ALA A 217 -11.95 6.69 16.37
N THR A 218 -11.81 7.08 17.62
CA THR A 218 -11.31 6.21 18.69
C THR A 218 -12.47 5.70 19.53
N MET A 219 -12.55 4.40 19.76
CA MET A 219 -13.52 3.74 20.62
C MET A 219 -12.80 3.00 21.75
N VAL A 220 -13.31 3.14 22.97
CA VAL A 220 -12.86 2.37 24.13
C VAL A 220 -13.97 1.40 24.51
N ILE A 221 -13.61 0.13 24.61
CA ILE A 221 -14.50 -0.95 25.03
C ILE A 221 -13.93 -1.66 26.26
N THR A 222 -14.80 -2.16 27.13
CA THR A 222 -14.41 -3.12 28.17
C THR A 222 -14.54 -4.52 27.61
N VAL A 223 -13.48 -5.33 27.78
CA VAL A 223 -13.39 -6.68 27.23
C VAL A 223 -13.52 -7.72 28.35
N PRO A 224 -14.00 -8.95 28.03
CA PRO A 224 -14.07 -10.01 29.01
C PRO A 224 -12.68 -10.45 29.45
N ALA A 225 -12.59 -11.13 30.59
CA ALA A 225 -11.33 -11.76 31.01
C ALA A 225 -10.87 -12.76 29.93
N THR A 226 -9.59 -12.73 29.56
CA THR A 226 -9.03 -13.59 28.52
C THR A 226 -9.16 -15.07 28.89
N GLY A 227 -9.76 -15.84 27.99
CA GLY A 227 -9.83 -17.30 28.06
C GLY A 227 -8.82 -17.98 27.14
N GLY A 228 -8.86 -19.31 27.04
CA GLY A 228 -7.99 -20.08 26.15
C GLY A 228 -8.42 -20.13 24.67
N ALA A 229 -9.41 -19.32 24.26
CA ALA A 229 -9.98 -19.31 22.92
C ALA A 229 -10.05 -17.90 22.36
N PHE A 230 -10.09 -17.78 21.03
CA PHE A 230 -10.38 -16.54 20.34
C PHE A 230 -11.83 -16.10 20.62
N VAL A 231 -12.03 -14.81 20.86
CA VAL A 231 -13.34 -14.22 21.12
C VAL A 231 -13.54 -13.02 20.21
N GLU A 232 -14.58 -13.07 19.36
CA GLU A 232 -15.03 -11.90 18.62
C GLU A 232 -15.76 -10.95 19.57
N LEU A 233 -15.37 -9.67 19.54
CA LEU A 233 -15.88 -8.63 20.43
C LEU A 233 -16.99 -7.79 19.80
N ASP A 234 -17.06 -7.78 18.47
CA ASP A 234 -18.07 -7.09 17.66
C ASP A 234 -18.49 -7.95 16.45
N ALA A 235 -19.35 -7.41 15.59
CA ALA A 235 -19.76 -8.03 14.31
C ALA A 235 -18.93 -7.54 13.11
N GLY A 236 -17.93 -6.69 13.34
CA GLY A 236 -17.18 -5.96 12.33
C GLY A 236 -17.82 -4.62 11.98
N ALA A 237 -17.15 -3.53 12.39
CA ALA A 237 -17.59 -2.16 12.12
C ALA A 237 -17.74 -1.85 10.62
N ARG A 238 -18.75 -1.04 10.29
CA ARG A 238 -19.08 -0.64 8.91
C ARG A 238 -19.07 0.87 8.79
N ALA A 239 -18.31 1.37 7.83
CA ALA A 239 -18.38 2.77 7.42
C ALA A 239 -19.45 2.95 6.33
N PHE A 240 -20.33 3.92 6.49
CA PHE A 240 -21.32 4.32 5.49
C PHE A 240 -21.09 5.76 5.08
N GLY A 241 -21.47 6.11 3.85
CA GLY A 241 -21.55 7.50 3.42
C GLY A 241 -22.36 7.64 2.13
N SER A 242 -22.52 8.88 1.65
CA SER A 242 -23.18 9.18 0.38
C SER A 242 -22.21 9.82 -0.61
N LEU A 243 -21.95 9.15 -1.72
CA LEU A 243 -21.15 9.65 -2.83
C LEU A 243 -22.07 9.93 -4.03
N LYS A 244 -22.18 11.19 -4.44
CA LYS A 244 -23.05 11.61 -5.58
C LYS A 244 -24.49 11.09 -5.45
N GLY A 245 -25.01 11.06 -4.22
CA GLY A 245 -26.37 10.59 -3.91
C GLY A 245 -26.54 9.06 -3.85
N ARG A 246 -25.44 8.29 -3.97
CA ARG A 246 -25.44 6.83 -3.82
C ARG A 246 -24.77 6.45 -2.50
N GLN A 247 -25.35 5.47 -1.81
CA GLN A 247 -24.73 4.93 -0.61
C GLN A 247 -23.45 4.18 -0.98
N VAL A 248 -22.39 4.44 -0.21
CA VAL A 248 -21.11 3.72 -0.26
C VAL A 248 -20.86 3.11 1.11
N ILE A 249 -20.23 1.93 1.13
CA ILE A 249 -20.04 1.13 2.35
C ILE A 249 -18.63 0.53 2.32
N GLY A 250 -17.94 0.59 3.46
CA GLY A 250 -16.72 -0.16 3.75
C GLY A 250 -16.94 -0.98 5.02
N GLN A 251 -16.26 -2.11 5.14
CA GLN A 251 -16.40 -3.00 6.30
C GLN A 251 -15.04 -3.42 6.82
N ALA A 252 -14.87 -3.33 8.14
CA ALA A 252 -13.75 -3.88 8.86
C ALA A 252 -14.05 -5.33 9.27
N VAL A 253 -12.99 -6.10 9.50
CA VAL A 253 -13.06 -7.44 10.11
C VAL A 253 -13.66 -7.33 11.52
N PRO A 254 -14.22 -8.38 12.14
CA PRO A 254 -14.59 -8.37 13.56
C PRO A 254 -13.39 -8.27 14.51
N ILE A 255 -13.49 -7.49 15.59
CA ILE A 255 -12.43 -7.31 16.60
C ILE A 255 -12.29 -8.64 17.30
N THR A 256 -11.08 -9.20 17.29
CA THR A 256 -10.82 -10.49 17.89
C THR A 256 -9.84 -10.34 19.06
N LEU A 257 -10.25 -10.85 20.22
CA LEU A 257 -9.39 -11.04 21.37
C LEU A 257 -8.75 -12.44 21.27
N ALA A 258 -7.44 -12.48 21.10
CA ALA A 258 -6.67 -13.71 21.02
C ALA A 258 -6.21 -14.20 22.41
N PRO A 259 -5.98 -15.51 22.60
CA PRO A 259 -5.34 -16.02 23.81
C PRO A 259 -3.91 -15.48 23.98
N ASP A 260 -3.48 -15.28 25.23
CA ASP A 260 -2.14 -14.75 25.55
C ASP A 260 -0.97 -15.53 24.90
N SER A 261 -1.16 -16.84 24.65
CA SER A 261 -0.16 -17.67 23.96
C SER A 261 0.13 -17.24 22.52
N PHE A 262 -0.75 -16.45 21.91
CA PHE A 262 -0.59 -15.90 20.57
C PHE A 262 -0.02 -14.48 20.56
N ALA A 263 0.22 -13.84 21.71
CA ALA A 263 0.63 -12.44 21.79
C ALA A 263 1.87 -12.13 20.93
N GLN A 264 2.85 -13.03 20.89
CA GLN A 264 4.06 -12.87 20.07
C GLN A 264 3.79 -12.83 18.56
N TYR A 265 2.65 -13.35 18.10
CA TYR A 265 2.29 -13.41 16.67
C TYR A 265 1.45 -12.22 16.21
N PHE A 266 1.27 -11.21 17.07
CA PHE A 266 0.63 -9.93 16.80
C PHE A 266 1.57 -8.74 17.02
N ILE A 267 2.86 -8.99 17.23
CA ILE A 267 3.84 -7.92 17.46
C ILE A 267 4.02 -7.09 16.20
N ASP A 268 4.17 -5.79 16.43
CA ASP A 268 4.64 -4.84 15.44
C ASP A 268 6.17 -4.95 15.30
N THR A 269 6.68 -4.91 14.07
CA THR A 269 8.11 -5.04 13.78
C THR A 269 8.50 -4.07 12.66
N PRO A 270 9.77 -3.63 12.56
CA PRO A 270 10.19 -2.72 11.49
C PRO A 270 9.86 -3.22 10.07
N ASP A 271 9.94 -4.54 9.86
CA ASP A 271 9.74 -5.16 8.55
C ASP A 271 8.24 -5.41 8.27
N ALA A 272 7.53 -5.97 9.25
CA ALA A 272 6.08 -6.18 9.24
C ALA A 272 5.38 -5.14 10.14
N ASP A 273 5.22 -3.92 9.60
CA ASP A 273 4.63 -2.77 10.30
C ASP A 273 3.10 -2.86 10.22
N ILE A 274 2.45 -3.17 11.34
CA ILE A 274 0.99 -3.33 11.41
C ILE A 274 0.25 -1.99 11.49
N ASN A 275 0.97 -0.89 11.69
CA ASN A 275 0.45 0.46 11.85
C ASN A 275 0.70 1.34 10.61
N ASP A 276 1.34 0.79 9.57
CA ASP A 276 1.57 1.47 8.31
C ASP A 276 0.26 1.93 7.65
N GLU A 277 0.13 3.24 7.41
CA GLU A 277 -1.13 3.83 6.91
C GLU A 277 -1.50 3.31 5.51
N TYR A 278 -0.51 3.12 4.63
CA TYR A 278 -0.76 2.64 3.27
C TYR A 278 -1.16 1.17 3.27
N MET A 279 -0.52 0.34 4.08
CA MET A 279 -0.88 -1.06 4.28
C MET A 279 -2.28 -1.18 4.89
N LEU A 280 -2.60 -0.40 5.92
CA LEU A 280 -3.93 -0.42 6.53
C LEU A 280 -5.00 0.00 5.53
N ASN A 281 -4.72 0.99 4.67
CA ASN A 281 -5.62 1.35 3.58
C ASN A 281 -5.80 0.18 2.61
N ALA A 282 -4.71 -0.42 2.12
CA ALA A 282 -4.76 -1.56 1.20
C ALA A 282 -5.56 -2.72 1.81
N LEU A 283 -5.27 -3.10 3.06
CA LEU A 283 -6.00 -4.13 3.80
C LEU A 283 -7.50 -3.81 3.90
N ALA A 284 -7.86 -2.56 4.19
CA ALA A 284 -9.26 -2.15 4.31
C ALA A 284 -10.02 -2.23 2.98
N GLN A 285 -9.32 -2.18 1.83
CA GLN A 285 -9.98 -2.38 0.55
C GLN A 285 -9.94 -3.84 0.06
N VAL A 286 -8.88 -4.62 0.38
CA VAL A 286 -8.82 -6.08 0.13
C VAL A 286 -9.85 -6.82 0.98
N GLY A 287 -10.08 -6.35 2.21
CA GLY A 287 -10.79 -7.06 3.25
C GLY A 287 -9.86 -7.96 4.06
N GLY A 288 -10.33 -8.44 5.21
CA GLY A 288 -9.49 -9.26 6.09
C GLY A 288 -9.70 -10.76 6.00
N ASP A 289 -10.22 -11.25 4.87
CA ASP A 289 -10.20 -12.69 4.61
C ASP A 289 -8.74 -13.12 4.30
N PRO A 290 -8.19 -14.14 5.00
CA PRO A 290 -6.81 -14.55 4.80
C PRO A 290 -6.49 -15.01 3.37
N THR A 291 -7.49 -15.54 2.65
CA THR A 291 -7.33 -15.96 1.25
C THR A 291 -7.18 -14.75 0.36
N ALA A 292 -8.06 -13.76 0.51
CA ALA A 292 -7.98 -12.51 -0.26
C ALA A 292 -6.67 -11.74 0.02
N ILE A 293 -6.22 -11.70 1.28
CA ILE A 293 -4.92 -11.09 1.64
C ILE A 293 -3.77 -11.84 0.97
N PHE A 294 -3.79 -13.18 1.02
CA PHE A 294 -2.75 -13.99 0.39
C PHE A 294 -2.69 -13.77 -1.12
N GLU A 295 -3.84 -13.85 -1.81
CA GLU A 295 -3.94 -13.64 -3.25
C GLU A 295 -3.50 -12.22 -3.65
N TYR A 296 -3.84 -11.21 -2.84
CA TYR A 296 -3.41 -9.82 -3.09
C TYR A 296 -1.88 -9.66 -3.09
N VAL A 297 -1.18 -10.25 -2.11
CA VAL A 297 0.28 -10.19 -2.06
C VAL A 297 0.94 -11.14 -3.08
N GLN A 298 0.26 -12.25 -3.44
CA GLN A 298 0.74 -13.19 -4.45
C GLN A 298 0.85 -12.58 -5.86
N ASP A 299 0.06 -11.55 -6.15
CA ASP A 299 0.12 -10.84 -7.43
C ASP A 299 1.38 -9.95 -7.57
N PHE A 300 2.15 -9.76 -6.51
CA PHE A 300 3.31 -8.87 -6.51
C PHE A 300 4.52 -9.54 -7.16
N GLY A 301 5.32 -8.75 -7.86
CA GLY A 301 6.54 -9.20 -8.52
C GLY A 301 7.55 -9.78 -7.54
N PHE A 302 8.12 -10.94 -7.86
CA PHE A 302 9.30 -11.42 -7.13
C PHE A 302 10.55 -10.69 -7.63
N GLU A 303 11.43 -10.29 -6.71
CA GLU A 303 12.75 -9.76 -7.01
C GLU A 303 13.80 -10.38 -6.08
N THR A 304 14.86 -10.96 -6.62
CA THR A 304 15.91 -11.56 -5.78
C THR A 304 16.84 -10.51 -5.19
N TYR A 305 17.00 -10.56 -3.87
CA TYR A 305 18.04 -9.92 -3.07
C TYR A 305 17.99 -10.52 -1.66
N ILE A 306 19.03 -10.31 -0.86
CA ILE A 306 19.13 -10.88 0.50
C ILE A 306 18.48 -9.94 1.51
N GLY A 307 17.79 -10.52 2.50
CA GLY A 307 17.35 -9.79 3.70
C GLY A 307 16.13 -8.90 3.48
N SER A 308 15.79 -8.15 4.53
CA SER A 308 14.70 -7.17 4.52
C SER A 308 15.25 -5.79 4.10
N LEU A 309 14.75 -5.31 2.96
CA LEU A 309 15.13 -4.02 2.38
C LEU A 309 13.92 -3.10 2.24
N ARG A 310 12.82 -3.64 1.72
CA ARG A 310 11.60 -2.88 1.42
C ARG A 310 10.61 -2.91 2.57
N GLY A 311 10.56 -4.01 3.32
CA GLY A 311 9.57 -4.21 4.37
C GLY A 311 8.14 -4.06 3.85
N THR A 312 7.20 -3.78 4.76
CA THR A 312 5.77 -3.65 4.45
C THR A 312 5.51 -2.55 3.42
N ARG A 313 5.92 -1.31 3.71
CA ARG A 313 5.61 -0.15 2.85
C ARG A 313 6.30 -0.20 1.50
N GLY A 314 7.60 -0.53 1.47
CA GLY A 314 8.36 -0.57 0.22
C GLY A 314 7.84 -1.66 -0.73
N THR A 315 7.44 -2.81 -0.19
CA THR A 315 6.86 -3.90 -0.99
C THR A 315 5.50 -3.50 -1.55
N LEU A 316 4.67 -2.84 -0.72
CA LEU A 316 3.38 -2.30 -1.15
C LEU A 316 3.52 -1.29 -2.29
N TRP A 317 4.45 -0.33 -2.18
CA TRP A 317 4.60 0.74 -3.18
C TRP A 317 5.26 0.30 -4.47
N SER A 318 6.14 -0.69 -4.40
CA SER A 318 6.80 -1.24 -5.58
C SER A 318 6.00 -2.37 -6.24
N GLU A 319 4.96 -2.85 -5.57
CA GLU A 319 4.20 -4.06 -5.94
C GLU A 319 5.14 -5.25 -6.23
N ALA A 320 6.29 -5.29 -5.53
CA ALA A 320 7.33 -6.28 -5.74
C ALA A 320 8.27 -6.39 -4.53
N GLY A 321 8.93 -7.53 -4.39
CA GLY A 321 9.94 -7.75 -3.36
C GLY A 321 10.51 -9.16 -3.37
N ASN A 322 11.53 -9.40 -2.55
CA ASN A 322 12.01 -10.75 -2.30
C ASN A 322 11.04 -11.52 -1.40
N SER A 323 11.39 -12.78 -1.11
CA SER A 323 10.58 -13.66 -0.26
C SER A 323 10.40 -13.13 1.16
N VAL A 324 11.40 -12.45 1.73
CA VAL A 324 11.34 -11.82 3.05
C VAL A 324 10.35 -10.65 3.06
N ASP A 325 10.48 -9.75 2.09
CA ASP A 325 9.72 -8.51 2.01
C ASP A 325 8.24 -8.76 1.66
N GLN A 326 7.96 -9.69 0.73
CA GLN A 326 6.59 -10.15 0.46
C GLN A 326 5.97 -10.86 1.69
N SER A 327 6.74 -11.69 2.39
CA SER A 327 6.28 -12.31 3.64
C SER A 327 5.99 -11.28 4.72
N SER A 328 6.81 -10.22 4.79
CA SER A 328 6.65 -9.15 5.77
C SER A 328 5.36 -8.37 5.55
N LEU A 329 5.05 -7.99 4.30
CA LEU A 329 3.77 -7.38 3.93
C LEU A 329 2.59 -8.30 4.26
N LEU A 330 2.66 -9.58 3.86
CA LEU A 330 1.61 -10.56 4.12
C LEU A 330 1.37 -10.74 5.63
N ILE A 331 2.44 -10.84 6.42
CA ILE A 331 2.36 -10.95 7.88
C ILE A 331 1.77 -9.68 8.49
N ALA A 332 2.16 -8.49 8.02
CA ALA A 332 1.61 -7.22 8.51
C ALA A 332 0.09 -7.15 8.29
N MET A 333 -0.37 -7.47 7.08
CA MET A 333 -1.80 -7.48 6.74
C MET A 333 -2.58 -8.52 7.55
N LEU A 334 -2.05 -9.75 7.69
CA LEU A 334 -2.68 -10.80 8.49
C LEU A 334 -2.78 -10.40 9.96
N ARG A 335 -1.71 -9.89 10.56
CA ARG A 335 -1.70 -9.45 11.96
C ARG A 335 -2.68 -8.30 12.20
N ALA A 336 -2.67 -7.30 11.31
CA ALA A 336 -3.61 -6.17 11.37
C ALA A 336 -5.08 -6.62 11.21
N SER A 337 -5.34 -7.69 10.45
CA SER A 337 -6.67 -8.30 10.33
C SER A 337 -7.11 -9.12 11.55
N GLY A 338 -6.22 -9.38 12.51
CA GLY A 338 -6.50 -10.20 13.70
C GLY A 338 -6.13 -11.68 13.54
N VAL A 339 -5.37 -12.03 12.50
CA VAL A 339 -4.88 -13.40 12.26
C VAL A 339 -3.44 -13.54 12.76
N PRO A 340 -3.16 -14.48 13.69
CA PRO A 340 -1.79 -14.71 14.14
C PRO A 340 -0.93 -15.17 12.97
N ALA A 341 0.18 -14.48 12.73
CA ALA A 341 1.09 -14.79 11.63
C ALA A 341 2.56 -14.77 12.07
N ARG A 342 3.39 -15.60 11.43
CA ARG A 342 4.82 -15.77 11.71
C ARG A 342 5.59 -16.08 10.43
N TYR A 343 6.89 -15.82 10.45
CA TYR A 343 7.79 -16.22 9.39
C TYR A 343 8.11 -17.71 9.52
N ALA A 344 8.27 -18.35 8.37
CA ALA A 344 8.91 -19.65 8.23
C ALA A 344 10.07 -19.53 7.25
N HIS A 345 11.12 -20.33 7.50
CA HIS A 345 12.37 -20.28 6.75
C HIS A 345 12.81 -21.67 6.31
N GLY A 346 13.42 -21.75 5.13
CA GLY A 346 13.96 -22.99 4.59
C GLY A 346 14.83 -22.75 3.36
N THR A 347 15.31 -23.85 2.78
CA THR A 347 16.15 -23.81 1.59
C THR A 347 15.40 -24.41 0.39
N LEU A 348 15.13 -23.62 -0.65
CA LEU A 348 14.51 -24.14 -1.87
C LEU A 348 15.43 -25.13 -2.59
N PHE A 349 14.85 -26.10 -3.31
CA PHE A 349 15.64 -26.80 -4.30
C PHE A 349 15.93 -25.87 -5.48
N THR A 350 17.01 -26.18 -6.21
CA THR A 350 17.49 -25.34 -7.32
C THR A 350 16.41 -25.11 -8.38
N GLN A 351 15.52 -26.08 -8.62
CA GLN A 351 14.48 -25.97 -9.63
C GLN A 351 13.41 -24.92 -9.27
N GLU A 352 13.03 -24.84 -8.00
CA GLU A 352 12.08 -23.86 -7.49
C GLU A 352 12.73 -22.46 -7.48
N ALA A 353 13.99 -22.36 -7.06
CA ALA A 353 14.73 -21.09 -7.15
C ALA A 353 14.84 -20.58 -8.59
N GLN A 354 15.11 -21.48 -9.54
CA GLN A 354 15.12 -21.17 -10.97
C GLN A 354 13.76 -20.67 -11.49
N THR A 355 12.68 -21.20 -10.94
CA THR A 355 11.32 -20.79 -11.29
C THR A 355 11.04 -19.35 -10.82
N LEU A 356 11.44 -19.02 -9.58
CA LEU A 356 11.35 -17.65 -9.07
C LEU A 356 12.24 -16.68 -9.85
N ILE A 357 13.49 -17.04 -10.12
CA ILE A 357 14.39 -16.21 -10.92
C ILE A 357 13.82 -15.98 -12.32
N ALA A 358 13.24 -17.00 -12.95
CA ALA A 358 12.60 -16.85 -14.25
C ALA A 358 11.39 -15.89 -14.20
N SER A 359 10.65 -15.85 -13.09
CA SER A 359 9.49 -14.96 -12.94
C SER A 359 9.84 -13.46 -12.97
N MET A 360 11.10 -13.10 -12.63
CA MET A 360 11.62 -11.73 -12.74
C MET A 360 11.74 -11.25 -14.19
N PHE A 361 11.76 -12.17 -15.15
CA PHE A 361 12.03 -11.91 -16.57
C PHE A 361 10.90 -12.48 -17.45
N PRO A 362 9.70 -11.88 -17.43
CA PRO A 362 8.59 -12.34 -18.26
C PRO A 362 8.96 -12.31 -19.74
N GLU A 363 8.60 -13.37 -20.46
CA GLU A 363 8.92 -13.52 -21.88
C GLU A 363 8.28 -12.38 -22.70
N PRO A 364 9.08 -11.65 -23.50
CA PRO A 364 8.54 -10.57 -24.32
C PRO A 364 7.58 -11.15 -25.39
N VAL A 365 6.41 -10.52 -25.54
CA VAL A 365 5.36 -10.92 -26.49
C VAL A 365 5.88 -10.95 -27.94
N SER A 366 6.88 -10.12 -28.25
CA SER A 366 7.59 -10.17 -29.53
C SER A 366 9.02 -9.70 -29.36
N VAL A 367 9.98 -10.46 -29.92
CA VAL A 367 11.36 -10.02 -30.05
C VAL A 367 11.56 -9.43 -31.45
N VAL A 368 11.74 -8.11 -31.55
CA VAL A 368 12.11 -7.45 -32.81
C VAL A 368 13.63 -7.42 -32.92
N GLY A 369 14.19 -8.19 -33.86
CA GLY A 369 15.63 -8.19 -34.14
C GLY A 369 16.17 -9.56 -34.53
N HIS A 370 17.43 -9.60 -34.98
CA HIS A 370 18.17 -10.83 -35.21
C HIS A 370 19.33 -10.88 -34.23
N ILE A 371 19.35 -11.90 -33.37
CA ILE A 371 20.51 -12.23 -32.54
C ILE A 371 21.40 -13.15 -33.37
N PRO A 372 22.64 -12.76 -33.71
CA PRO A 372 23.56 -13.61 -34.45
C PRO A 372 23.78 -14.96 -33.73
N ALA A 373 23.94 -16.02 -34.53
CA ALA A 373 24.27 -17.33 -33.97
C ALA A 373 25.62 -17.27 -33.24
N GLY A 374 25.64 -17.76 -31.99
CA GLY A 374 26.83 -17.75 -31.14
C GLY A 374 27.01 -16.49 -30.28
N THR A 375 26.07 -15.54 -30.31
CA THR A 375 26.03 -14.46 -29.32
C THR A 375 25.85 -15.06 -27.92
N GLU A 376 26.74 -14.68 -27.00
CA GLU A 376 26.60 -15.01 -25.58
C GLU A 376 25.38 -14.29 -25.02
N LEU A 377 24.47 -15.04 -24.41
CA LEU A 377 23.25 -14.53 -23.80
C LEU A 377 23.34 -14.71 -22.29
N SER A 378 22.92 -13.67 -21.55
CA SER A 378 22.72 -13.79 -20.11
C SER A 378 21.75 -14.94 -19.81
N SER A 379 22.07 -15.73 -18.80
CA SER A 379 21.23 -16.86 -18.35
C SER A 379 20.93 -16.71 -16.86
N PRO A 380 20.01 -15.79 -16.48
CA PRO A 380 19.76 -15.45 -15.07
C PRO A 380 19.40 -16.68 -14.21
N THR A 381 18.64 -17.62 -14.74
CA THR A 381 18.25 -18.87 -14.04
C THR A 381 19.44 -19.80 -13.73
N THR A 382 20.62 -19.54 -14.28
CA THR A 382 21.84 -20.31 -13.99
C THR A 382 22.90 -19.48 -13.30
N ASP A 383 22.62 -18.21 -13.00
CA ASP A 383 23.54 -17.32 -12.30
C ASP A 383 23.73 -17.80 -10.85
N PRO A 384 24.98 -18.11 -10.42
CA PRO A 384 25.22 -18.63 -9.08
C PRO A 384 24.84 -17.66 -7.95
N GLN A 385 24.95 -16.35 -8.19
CA GLN A 385 24.60 -15.35 -7.20
C GLN A 385 23.07 -15.28 -7.04
N LEU A 386 22.32 -15.18 -8.15
CA LEU A 386 20.85 -15.16 -8.09
C LEU A 386 20.30 -16.44 -7.46
N ILE A 387 20.88 -17.61 -7.79
CA ILE A 387 20.52 -18.88 -7.14
C ILE A 387 20.78 -18.81 -5.63
N MET A 388 21.95 -18.34 -5.20
CA MET A 388 22.27 -18.24 -3.77
C MET A 388 21.33 -17.31 -3.01
N GLU A 389 20.96 -16.18 -3.60
CA GLU A 389 20.04 -15.22 -3.00
C GLU A 389 18.61 -15.78 -2.92
N THR A 390 18.18 -16.55 -3.92
CA THR A 390 16.81 -17.09 -4.00
C THR A 390 16.63 -18.39 -3.20
N ILE A 391 17.65 -19.25 -3.07
CA ILE A 391 17.49 -20.50 -2.32
C ILE A 391 17.29 -20.28 -0.82
N ASP A 392 17.76 -19.15 -0.27
CA ASP A 392 17.46 -18.72 1.09
C ASP A 392 16.04 -18.14 1.14
N HIS A 393 15.06 -18.98 1.47
CA HIS A 393 13.66 -18.66 1.18
C HIS A 393 12.80 -18.54 2.44
N TRP A 394 11.95 -17.52 2.42
CA TRP A 394 11.11 -17.11 3.53
C TRP A 394 9.65 -17.06 3.08
N TRP A 395 8.74 -17.52 3.93
CA TRP A 395 7.31 -17.44 3.67
C TRP A 395 6.53 -17.15 4.95
N ALA A 396 5.24 -16.84 4.82
CA ALA A 396 4.37 -16.62 5.97
C ALA A 396 3.68 -17.92 6.40
N GLN A 397 3.47 -18.06 7.70
CA GLN A 397 2.52 -19.02 8.25
C GLN A 397 1.45 -18.25 9.03
N ALA A 398 0.18 -18.63 8.83
CA ALA A 398 -0.96 -18.03 9.49
C ALA A 398 -1.75 -19.08 10.28
N TYR A 399 -2.30 -18.69 11.43
CA TYR A 399 -3.15 -19.57 12.23
C TYR A 399 -4.61 -19.49 11.74
N ILE A 400 -5.01 -20.42 10.88
CA ILE A 400 -6.31 -20.45 10.20
C ILE A 400 -7.01 -21.77 10.51
N GLY A 401 -8.29 -21.71 10.89
CA GLY A 401 -9.10 -22.91 11.15
C GLY A 401 -8.56 -23.80 12.28
N GLY A 402 -7.79 -23.23 13.21
CA GLY A 402 -7.20 -23.96 14.34
C GLY A 402 -5.82 -24.59 14.07
N ALA A 403 -5.21 -24.34 12.91
CA ALA A 403 -3.90 -24.85 12.54
C ALA A 403 -3.00 -23.77 11.92
N TRP A 404 -1.68 -23.97 12.00
CA TRP A 404 -0.73 -23.18 11.23
C TRP A 404 -0.73 -23.65 9.78
N VAL A 405 -0.97 -22.72 8.87
CA VAL A 405 -1.07 -22.96 7.42
C VAL A 405 0.01 -22.13 6.72
N ASN A 406 0.74 -22.75 5.78
CA ASN A 406 1.78 -22.08 4.99
C ASN A 406 1.14 -21.22 3.89
N LEU A 407 1.66 -20.01 3.73
CA LEU A 407 1.26 -19.02 2.73
C LEU A 407 2.54 -18.47 2.11
N ASP A 408 2.87 -18.92 0.90
CA ASP A 408 4.07 -18.50 0.17
C ASP A 408 3.68 -17.62 -1.04
N PRO A 409 3.73 -16.28 -0.89
CA PRO A 409 3.26 -15.37 -1.93
C PRO A 409 4.24 -15.28 -3.12
N SER A 410 5.48 -15.74 -2.98
CA SER A 410 6.49 -15.57 -4.04
C SER A 410 6.24 -16.40 -5.29
N PHE A 411 5.43 -17.45 -5.18
CA PHE A 411 5.05 -18.28 -6.30
C PHE A 411 3.64 -17.94 -6.77
N ALA A 412 3.52 -17.39 -7.98
CA ALA A 412 2.24 -16.96 -8.57
C ALA A 412 1.16 -18.07 -8.65
N ASN A 413 1.55 -19.34 -8.63
CA ASN A 413 0.62 -20.49 -8.66
C ASN A 413 0.58 -21.26 -7.33
N ALA A 414 1.14 -20.71 -6.24
CA ALA A 414 1.05 -21.34 -4.94
C ALA A 414 -0.39 -21.36 -4.44
N THR A 415 -0.78 -22.49 -3.87
CA THR A 415 -2.06 -22.63 -3.18
C THR A 415 -1.85 -22.52 -1.67
N ILE A 416 -2.88 -22.10 -0.95
CA ILE A 416 -2.84 -22.06 0.52
C ILE A 416 -2.49 -23.44 1.09
N GLY A 417 -1.51 -23.46 1.99
CA GLY A 417 -0.99 -24.67 2.62
C GLY A 417 0.10 -25.38 1.80
N GLN A 418 0.37 -24.95 0.57
CA GLN A 418 1.47 -25.47 -0.25
C GLN A 418 2.82 -25.01 0.32
N THR A 419 3.82 -25.88 0.18
CA THR A 419 5.20 -25.61 0.57
C THR A 419 6.14 -26.07 -0.52
N PHE A 420 7.17 -25.28 -0.81
CA PHE A 420 8.21 -25.61 -1.79
C PHE A 420 9.51 -26.11 -1.14
N THR A 421 9.58 -26.02 0.19
CA THR A 421 10.65 -26.60 1.01
C THR A 421 10.13 -26.94 2.40
N THR A 422 10.96 -27.56 3.24
CA THR A 422 10.64 -27.86 4.64
C THR A 422 11.04 -26.69 5.53
N ALA A 423 10.13 -26.24 6.41
CA ALA A 423 10.45 -25.26 7.45
C ALA A 423 11.53 -25.80 8.38
N VAL A 424 12.60 -25.05 8.55
CA VAL A 424 13.66 -25.32 9.52
C VAL A 424 13.43 -24.51 10.79
N GLU A 425 12.90 -23.29 10.64
CA GLU A 425 12.63 -22.37 11.74
C GLU A 425 11.30 -21.65 11.53
N ASP A 426 10.58 -21.39 12.62
CA ASP A 426 9.42 -20.51 12.66
C ASP A 426 9.70 -19.37 13.66
N MET A 427 9.45 -18.12 13.27
CA MET A 427 9.78 -16.95 14.11
C MET A 427 8.76 -15.83 14.01
N ALA A 428 8.51 -15.16 15.15
CA ALA A 428 7.60 -14.03 15.22
C ALA A 428 8.22 -12.75 14.61
N GLU A 429 9.53 -12.57 14.74
CA GLU A 429 10.27 -11.41 14.27
C GLU A 429 11.52 -11.88 13.52
N LEU A 430 11.89 -11.16 12.45
CA LEU A 430 13.13 -11.41 11.72
C LEU A 430 14.37 -11.06 12.56
N PRO A 431 15.45 -11.85 12.47
CA PRO A 431 16.73 -11.51 13.07
C PRO A 431 17.27 -10.18 12.55
N ASP A 432 17.82 -9.35 13.45
CA ASP A 432 18.37 -8.04 13.08
C ASP A 432 19.46 -8.11 12.00
N THR A 433 20.17 -9.23 11.90
CA THR A 433 21.20 -9.49 10.89
C THR A 433 20.66 -9.54 9.46
N LEU A 434 19.35 -9.78 9.27
CA LEU A 434 18.72 -9.76 7.95
C LEU A 434 18.24 -8.37 7.55
N ARG A 435 18.24 -7.39 8.46
CA ARG A 435 17.74 -6.04 8.18
C ARG A 435 18.81 -5.21 7.50
N HIS A 436 18.54 -4.70 6.31
CA HIS A 436 19.40 -3.73 5.69
C HIS A 436 19.42 -2.45 6.52
N LYS A 437 20.61 -1.88 6.73
CA LYS A 437 20.79 -0.67 7.54
C LYS A 437 21.29 0.49 6.70
N VAL A 438 20.82 1.69 7.00
CA VAL A 438 21.35 2.94 6.45
C VAL A 438 21.97 3.76 7.57
N THR A 439 23.23 4.14 7.40
CA THR A 439 23.93 5.04 8.32
C THR A 439 24.01 6.44 7.70
N MET A 440 23.40 7.41 8.36
CA MET A 440 23.51 8.82 8.01
C MET A 440 24.53 9.50 8.93
N ALA A 441 25.52 10.17 8.35
CA ALA A 441 26.56 10.87 9.11
C ALA A 441 26.81 12.27 8.56
N ALA A 442 26.75 13.29 9.43
CA ALA A 442 27.16 14.64 9.10
C ALA A 442 28.70 14.71 9.14
N LYS A 443 29.34 14.92 7.99
CA LYS A 443 30.78 15.11 7.91
C LYS A 443 31.11 16.59 8.07
N VAL A 444 31.86 16.95 9.11
CA VAL A 444 32.39 18.31 9.26
C VAL A 444 33.89 18.28 9.00
N GLU A 445 34.31 19.04 8.00
CA GLU A 445 35.72 19.25 7.66
C GLU A 445 36.19 20.53 8.32
N GLN A 446 37.14 20.40 9.24
CA GLN A 446 37.77 21.53 9.92
C GLN A 446 39.14 21.77 9.33
N TYR A 447 39.40 22.99 8.88
CA TYR A 447 40.71 23.40 8.38
C TYR A 447 41.42 24.26 9.42
N SER A 448 42.60 23.83 9.84
CA SER A 448 43.50 24.61 10.67
C SER A 448 44.71 25.05 9.85
N ALA A 449 44.98 26.36 9.85
CA ALA A 449 46.11 26.93 9.11
C ALA A 449 47.47 26.58 9.74
N PHE A 450 47.52 26.26 11.04
CA PHE A 450 48.78 26.08 11.76
C PHE A 450 49.50 24.76 11.41
N PRO A 451 48.86 23.57 11.40
CA PRO A 451 49.51 22.32 10.95
C PRO A 451 49.96 22.36 9.49
N ALA A 452 49.17 23.02 8.62
CA ALA A 452 49.51 23.21 7.21
C ALA A 452 50.81 24.02 7.01
N LEU A 453 51.11 24.98 7.91
CA LEU A 453 52.33 25.80 7.87
C LEU A 453 53.59 25.04 8.31
N VAL A 454 53.46 23.91 9.02
CA VAL A 454 54.59 23.07 9.48
C VAL A 454 54.68 21.73 8.73
N GLY A 455 53.99 21.61 7.60
CA GLY A 455 54.08 20.44 6.70
C GLY A 455 53.21 19.24 7.09
N TYR A 456 52.22 19.43 7.97
CA TYR A 456 51.23 18.41 8.32
C TYR A 456 49.88 18.71 7.68
N ASP A 457 49.04 17.69 7.49
CA ASP A 457 47.67 17.87 7.02
C ASP A 457 46.88 18.73 8.03
N GLY A 458 46.40 19.88 7.57
CA GLY A 458 45.61 20.83 8.37
C GLY A 458 44.13 20.49 8.42
N GLN A 459 43.69 19.44 7.72
CA GLN A 459 42.31 19.00 7.69
C GLN A 459 42.03 17.99 8.81
N THR A 460 40.99 18.23 9.60
CA THR A 460 40.42 17.26 10.53
C THR A 460 38.99 16.97 10.13
N ILE A 461 38.65 15.69 10.00
CA ILE A 461 37.28 15.26 9.72
C ILE A 461 36.68 14.75 11.03
N ILE A 462 35.54 15.30 11.42
CA ILE A 462 34.74 14.79 12.53
C ILE A 462 33.33 14.45 12.04
N ARG A 463 32.69 13.48 12.71
CA ARG A 463 31.31 13.07 12.49
C ARG A 463 30.47 13.38 13.74
N PRO A 464 30.10 14.65 13.98
CA PRO A 464 29.41 15.04 15.21
C PRO A 464 27.98 14.50 15.31
N LEU A 465 27.40 14.05 14.20
CA LEU A 465 26.11 13.39 14.14
C LEU A 465 26.25 12.16 13.25
N GLU A 466 25.94 11.00 13.82
CA GLU A 466 25.92 9.71 13.13
C GLU A 466 24.77 8.87 13.71
N ALA A 467 23.89 8.38 12.84
CA ALA A 467 22.73 7.58 13.22
C ALA A 467 22.54 6.45 12.21
N THR A 468 22.16 5.27 12.70
CA THR A 468 21.90 4.08 11.88
C THR A 468 20.45 3.66 12.07
N PHE A 469 19.77 3.42 10.96
CA PHE A 469 18.36 3.06 10.88
C PHE A 469 18.20 1.75 10.12
N ASN A 470 17.11 1.01 10.36
CA ASN A 470 16.71 0.02 9.38
C ASN A 470 16.27 0.74 8.09
N SER A 471 16.59 0.16 6.94
CA SER A 471 16.24 0.76 5.65
C SER A 471 14.73 0.89 5.51
N VAL A 472 13.99 -0.11 5.99
CA VAL A 472 12.52 -0.16 6.01
C VAL A 472 11.88 0.98 6.82
N GLU A 473 12.57 1.52 7.84
CA GLU A 473 12.09 2.64 8.66
C GLU A 473 12.28 4.01 7.98
N LEU A 474 13.05 4.06 6.88
CA LEU A 474 13.32 5.28 6.12
C LEU A 474 12.42 5.43 4.89
N VAL A 475 11.65 4.39 4.54
CA VAL A 475 10.76 4.42 3.37
C VAL A 475 9.55 5.29 3.72
N GLY A 476 9.44 6.44 3.07
CA GLY A 476 8.38 7.43 3.27
C GLY A 476 8.36 8.49 2.19
#